data_AF-A0A820N015-F1
#
_entry.id   AF-A0A820N015-F1
#
_cell.length_a   1.000
_cell.length_b   1.000
_cell.length_c   1.000
_cell.angle_alpha   90.00
_cell.angle_beta   90.00
_cell.angle_gamma   90.00
#
_symmetry.space_group_name_H-M   'P 1'
#
loop_
_entity.id
_entity.type
_entity.pdbx_description
1 polymer ?
#
loop_
_entity_poly.entity_id
_entity_poly.type
_entity_poly.pdbx_seq_one_letter_code
_entity_poly.pdbx_strand_id
1 'polypeptide(L)'
;MLWSYFLLLTTLSISLHALLYPAESETRQVKSLDGLWHFRLDEQGVGENERWYAQPNLPEPTIFMPVPSSYNDVTQNITIHRHIGWVWYAKDFFLHNTAPRWVLRFQ
;
A
#
# COMPACT_ATOMS: atom_id res chain seq x y z
N MET A 1 42.98 -0.17 -1.50
CA MET A 1 42.10 -0.06 -2.68
C MET A 1 41.28 -1.33 -2.96
N LEU A 2 41.79 -2.57 -2.80
CA LEU A 2 40.99 -3.80 -3.01
C LEU A 2 39.86 -4.03 -1.97
N TRP A 3 40.02 -3.54 -0.74
CA TRP A 3 39.04 -3.74 0.34
C TRP A 3 37.75 -2.92 0.15
N SER A 4 37.84 -1.79 -0.55
CA SER A 4 36.71 -0.91 -0.85
C SER A 4 35.72 -1.57 -1.83
N TYR A 5 36.22 -2.34 -2.79
CA TYR A 5 35.40 -3.09 -3.75
C TYR A 5 34.69 -4.28 -3.09
N PHE A 6 35.32 -4.92 -2.10
CA PHE A 6 34.73 -6.05 -1.37
C PHE A 6 33.52 -5.62 -0.53
N LEU A 7 33.59 -4.46 0.13
CA LEU A 7 32.46 -3.85 0.87
C LEU A 7 31.31 -3.39 -0.05
N LEU A 8 31.61 -2.98 -1.29
CA LEU A 8 30.58 -2.55 -2.25
C LEU A 8 29.84 -3.74 -2.89
N LEU A 9 30.51 -4.89 -3.03
CA LEU A 9 29.94 -6.12 -3.58
C LEU A 9 29.06 -6.86 -2.57
N THR A 10 29.37 -6.82 -1.27
CA THR A 10 28.56 -7.45 -0.22
C THR A 10 27.29 -6.68 0.11
N THR A 11 27.25 -5.37 -0.09
CA THR A 11 26.03 -4.56 0.09
C THR A 11 25.04 -4.75 -1.07
N LEU A 12 25.53 -5.04 -2.29
CA LEU A 12 24.69 -5.26 -3.46
C LEU A 12 23.94 -6.61 -3.43
N SER A 13 24.49 -7.64 -2.77
CA SER A 13 23.88 -8.98 -2.70
C SER A 13 22.76 -9.10 -1.64
N ILE A 14 22.71 -8.18 -0.68
CA ILE A 14 21.66 -8.14 0.35
C ILE A 14 20.34 -7.58 -0.23
N SER A 15 20.39 -6.73 -1.26
CA SER A 15 19.19 -6.05 -1.79
C SER A 15 18.29 -6.93 -2.66
N LEU A 16 18.82 -7.95 -3.34
CA LEU A 16 18.07 -8.81 -4.24
C LEU A 16 17.11 -9.78 -3.53
N HIS A 17 17.39 -10.16 -2.28
CA HIS A 17 16.56 -11.10 -1.53
C HIS A 17 15.26 -10.47 -0.99
N ALA A 18 15.15 -9.15 -0.95
CA ALA A 18 14.02 -8.44 -0.35
C ALA A 18 12.79 -8.28 -1.28
N LEU A 19 12.91 -8.59 -2.58
CA LEU A 19 11.85 -8.35 -3.57
C LEU A 19 11.11 -9.63 -4.03
N LEU A 20 11.38 -10.78 -3.41
CA LEU A 20 10.74 -12.06 -3.74
C LEU A 20 9.20 -11.97 -3.65
N TYR A 21 8.50 -12.42 -4.69
CA TYR A 21 7.03 -12.46 -4.71
C TYR A 21 6.50 -13.30 -3.53
N PRO A 22 5.44 -12.85 -2.81
CA PRO A 22 4.89 -13.61 -1.70
C PRO A 22 4.30 -14.93 -2.23
N ALA A 23 4.70 -16.05 -1.63
CA ALA A 23 4.20 -17.37 -1.98
C ALA A 23 3.96 -18.17 -0.70
N GLU A 24 2.86 -18.91 -0.66
CA GLU A 24 2.56 -19.79 0.47
C GLU A 24 3.57 -20.94 0.56
N SER A 25 3.89 -21.32 1.79
CA SER A 25 4.77 -22.46 2.12
C SER A 25 4.51 -22.88 3.56
N GLU A 26 5.17 -23.95 4.01
CA GLU A 26 5.03 -24.45 5.39
C GLU A 26 5.28 -23.38 6.47
N THR A 27 6.09 -22.37 6.16
CA THR A 27 6.46 -21.29 7.09
C THR A 27 5.90 -19.91 6.72
N ARG A 28 5.17 -19.79 5.59
CA ARG A 28 4.66 -18.48 5.09
C ARG A 28 3.22 -18.59 4.63
N GLN A 29 2.38 -17.70 5.14
CA GLN A 29 1.00 -17.54 4.72
C GLN A 29 0.83 -16.23 3.95
N VAL A 30 -0.03 -16.24 2.93
CA VAL A 30 -0.33 -15.05 2.12
C VAL A 30 -1.82 -14.75 2.25
N LYS A 31 -2.15 -13.56 2.75
CA LYS A 31 -3.52 -13.06 2.79
C LYS A 31 -3.64 -11.88 1.82
N SER A 32 -4.48 -12.04 0.79
CA SER A 32 -4.81 -10.91 -0.08
C SER A 32 -5.67 -9.89 0.67
N LEU A 33 -5.38 -8.61 0.44
CA LEU A 33 -6.19 -7.48 0.89
C LEU A 33 -6.94 -6.83 -0.29
N ASP A 34 -7.04 -7.51 -1.43
CA ASP A 34 -7.81 -7.07 -2.59
C ASP A 34 -9.32 -6.96 -2.25
N GLY A 35 -10.07 -6.32 -3.14
CA GLY A 35 -11.50 -6.08 -3.01
C GLY A 35 -11.80 -4.60 -2.78
N LEU A 36 -12.88 -4.31 -2.06
CA LEU A 36 -13.31 -2.92 -1.82
C LEU A 36 -12.50 -2.28 -0.69
N TRP A 37 -12.09 -1.04 -0.92
CA TRP A 37 -11.40 -0.16 0.02
C TRP A 37 -12.18 1.16 0.12
N HIS A 38 -12.10 1.83 1.27
CA HIS A 38 -12.54 3.22 1.38
C HIS A 38 -11.59 4.11 0.58
N PHE A 39 -12.14 5.06 -0.15
CA PHE A 39 -11.42 5.93 -1.06
C PHE A 39 -11.91 7.37 -0.94
N ARG A 40 -10.94 8.30 -0.96
CA ARG A 40 -11.20 9.74 -0.90
C ARG A 40 -10.19 10.51 -1.75
N LEU A 41 -10.68 11.52 -2.49
CA LEU A 41 -9.82 12.52 -3.11
C LEU A 41 -9.37 13.55 -2.06
N ASP A 42 -8.10 13.94 -2.10
CA ASP A 42 -7.58 15.04 -1.31
C ASP A 42 -7.40 16.27 -2.20
N GLU A 43 -8.52 16.88 -2.59
CA GLU A 43 -8.57 18.01 -3.52
C GLU A 43 -7.81 19.23 -3.01
N GLN A 44 -7.77 19.42 -1.68
CA GLN A 44 -7.08 20.53 -1.03
C GLN A 44 -5.67 20.17 -0.54
N GLY A 45 -5.25 18.92 -0.67
CA GLY A 45 -3.94 18.45 -0.19
C GLY A 45 -3.76 18.56 1.34
N VAL A 46 -4.85 18.44 2.10
CA VAL A 46 -4.85 18.61 3.56
C VAL A 46 -4.70 17.31 4.33
N GLY A 47 -4.84 16.15 3.67
CA GLY A 47 -4.97 14.86 4.34
C GLY A 47 -3.78 14.48 5.20
N GLU A 48 -2.57 14.85 4.80
CA GLU A 48 -1.37 14.64 5.60
C GLU A 48 -1.35 15.55 6.84
N ASN A 49 -1.65 16.84 6.66
CA ASN A 49 -1.68 17.83 7.74
C ASN A 49 -2.77 17.51 8.78
N GLU A 50 -3.92 17.05 8.33
CA GLU A 50 -5.04 16.61 9.16
C GLU A 50 -4.91 15.15 9.64
N ARG A 51 -3.82 14.48 9.26
CA ARG A 51 -3.47 13.11 9.66
C ARG A 51 -4.60 12.11 9.41
N TRP A 52 -5.18 12.11 8.21
CA TRP A 52 -6.26 11.18 7.85
C TRP A 52 -5.85 9.71 8.07
N TYR A 53 -4.57 9.37 7.92
CA TYR A 53 -4.02 8.03 8.23
C TYR A 53 -4.12 7.60 9.70
N ALA A 54 -4.29 8.53 10.63
CA ALA A 54 -4.39 8.26 12.06
C ALA A 54 -5.84 8.27 12.56
N GLN A 55 -6.80 8.62 11.69
CA GLN A 55 -8.21 8.63 12.03
C GLN A 55 -8.80 7.21 11.87
N PRO A 56 -9.86 6.86 12.64
CA PRO A 56 -10.52 5.56 12.48
C PRO A 56 -11.14 5.35 11.09
N ASN A 57 -11.57 6.42 10.43
CA ASN A 57 -12.14 6.40 9.09
C ASN A 57 -11.63 7.61 8.29
N LEU A 58 -11.64 7.49 6.96
CA LEU A 58 -11.42 8.65 6.09
C LEU A 58 -12.57 9.67 6.23
N PRO A 59 -12.31 10.98 6.12
CA PRO A 59 -13.36 11.99 6.22
C PRO A 59 -14.35 11.95 5.05
N GLU A 60 -15.53 12.55 5.21
CA GLU A 60 -16.55 12.60 4.16
C GLU A 60 -16.30 13.74 3.14
N PRO A 61 -16.62 13.56 1.84
CA PRO A 61 -17.14 12.34 1.21
C PRO A 61 -16.11 11.20 1.07
N THR A 62 -16.46 10.00 1.54
CA THR A 62 -15.72 8.75 1.28
C THR A 62 -16.59 7.77 0.49
N ILE A 63 -16.00 7.09 -0.50
CA ILE A 63 -16.68 6.09 -1.33
C ILE A 63 -15.93 4.75 -1.32
N PHE A 64 -16.52 3.69 -1.84
CA PHE A 64 -15.82 2.43 -2.06
C PHE A 64 -15.14 2.39 -3.43
N MET A 65 -13.91 1.88 -3.47
CA MET A 65 -13.12 1.69 -4.68
C MET A 65 -12.52 0.28 -4.71
N PRO A 66 -12.57 -0.45 -5.85
CA PRO A 66 -11.96 -1.76 -5.98
C PRO A 66 -10.44 -1.65 -6.09
N VAL A 67 -9.74 -2.56 -5.43
CA VAL A 67 -8.29 -2.75 -5.53
C VAL A 67 -8.05 -4.23 -5.87
N PRO A 68 -7.24 -4.57 -6.90
CA PRO A 68 -6.47 -3.67 -7.74
C PRO A 68 -7.32 -3.05 -8.87
N SER A 69 -7.24 -1.73 -9.03
CA SER A 69 -7.74 -1.02 -10.22
C SER A 69 -7.15 0.39 -10.26
N SER A 70 -7.14 1.01 -11.45
CA SER A 70 -7.03 2.47 -11.54
C SER A 70 -8.37 3.09 -11.17
N TYR A 71 -8.40 4.05 -10.26
CA TYR A 71 -9.66 4.65 -9.79
C TYR A 71 -10.36 5.53 -10.83
N ASN A 72 -9.62 6.05 -11.81
CA ASN A 72 -10.11 7.07 -12.74
C ASN A 72 -11.33 6.61 -13.56
N ASP A 73 -11.41 5.32 -13.88
CA ASP A 73 -12.44 4.77 -14.78
C ASP A 73 -13.48 3.90 -14.06
N VAL A 74 -13.37 3.77 -12.73
CA VAL A 74 -14.32 2.94 -11.95
C VAL A 74 -15.68 3.63 -11.83
N THR A 75 -15.69 4.95 -11.68
CA THR A 75 -16.92 5.72 -11.46
C THR A 75 -17.28 6.54 -12.69
N GLN A 76 -18.52 7.02 -12.76
CA GLN A 76 -18.96 7.97 -13.78
C GLN A 76 -18.69 9.44 -13.39
N ASN A 77 -18.01 9.69 -12.27
CA ASN A 77 -17.78 11.04 -11.76
C ASN A 77 -16.57 11.68 -12.48
N ILE A 78 -16.82 12.74 -13.24
CA ILE A 78 -15.79 13.45 -14.00
C ILE A 78 -14.69 14.05 -13.12
N THR A 79 -15.01 14.46 -11.90
CA THR A 79 -14.04 14.98 -10.93
C THR A 79 -13.06 13.89 -10.52
N ILE A 80 -13.54 12.66 -10.26
CA ILE A 80 -12.67 11.51 -9.96
C ILE A 80 -11.85 11.12 -11.19
N HIS A 81 -12.49 11.05 -12.36
CA HIS A 81 -11.83 10.64 -13.60
C HIS A 81 -10.66 11.57 -13.97
N ARG A 82 -10.83 12.88 -13.82
CA ARG A 82 -9.82 13.89 -14.16
C ARG A 82 -9.01 14.39 -12.96
N HIS A 83 -9.10 13.72 -11.81
CA HIS A 83 -8.40 14.17 -10.61
C HIS A 83 -6.88 14.14 -10.82
N ILE A 84 -6.22 15.22 -10.39
CA ILE A 84 -4.77 15.34 -10.34
C ILE A 84 -4.41 15.80 -8.93
N GLY A 85 -3.75 14.93 -8.17
CA GLY A 85 -3.37 15.23 -6.80
C GLY A 85 -3.36 13.97 -5.95
N TRP A 86 -3.39 14.17 -4.64
CA TRP A 86 -3.38 13.08 -3.68
C TRP A 86 -4.75 12.41 -3.59
N VAL A 87 -4.72 11.11 -3.33
CA VAL A 87 -5.89 10.28 -3.03
C VAL A 87 -5.52 9.39 -1.86
N TRP A 88 -6.53 9.04 -1.06
CA TRP A 88 -6.36 8.21 0.12
C TRP A 88 -7.15 6.92 -0.05
N TYR A 89 -6.53 5.81 0.32
CA TYR A 89 -7.14 4.50 0.44
C TYR A 89 -7.07 4.04 1.89
N ALA A 90 -8.15 3.47 2.41
CA ALA A 90 -8.19 2.88 3.74
C ALA A 90 -8.93 1.54 3.72
N LYS A 91 -8.41 0.58 4.49
CA LYS A 91 -9.03 -0.73 4.68
C LYS A 91 -8.64 -1.31 6.02
N ASP A 92 -9.65 -1.68 6.78
CA ASP A 92 -9.47 -2.47 7.99
C ASP A 92 -9.41 -3.95 7.66
N PHE A 93 -8.53 -4.66 8.36
CA PHE A 93 -8.42 -6.10 8.25
C PHE A 93 -7.91 -6.70 9.56
N PHE A 94 -8.30 -7.94 9.82
CA PHE A 94 -7.82 -8.69 10.97
C PHE A 94 -6.50 -9.38 10.67
N LEU A 95 -5.60 -9.32 11.64
CA LEU A 95 -4.37 -10.10 11.70
C LEU A 95 -4.51 -11.16 12.78
N HIS A 96 -3.98 -12.35 12.50
CA HIS A 96 -3.74 -13.34 13.56
C HIS A 96 -2.55 -12.84 14.40
N ASN A 97 -2.42 -13.24 15.66
CA ASN A 97 -1.33 -12.78 16.53
C ASN A 97 -0.17 -13.79 16.64
N THR A 98 -0.19 -14.85 15.84
CA THR A 98 0.70 -16.02 15.99
C THR A 98 1.93 -15.98 15.11
N ALA A 99 2.01 -15.09 14.11
CA ALA A 99 3.17 -15.06 13.21
C ALA A 99 4.37 -14.33 13.85
N PRO A 100 5.59 -14.83 13.64
CA PRO A 100 6.81 -14.20 14.14
C PRO A 100 7.18 -12.91 13.38
N ARG A 101 6.62 -12.71 12.18
CA ARG A 101 6.88 -11.54 11.32
C ARG A 101 5.68 -11.24 10.43
N TRP A 102 5.32 -9.95 10.36
CA TRP A 102 4.33 -9.42 9.43
C TRP A 102 5.00 -8.59 8.35
N VAL A 103 4.55 -8.75 7.10
CA VAL A 103 5.00 -7.95 5.96
C VAL A 103 3.77 -7.54 5.16
N LEU A 104 3.55 -6.23 5.05
CA LEU A 104 2.59 -5.66 4.10
C LEU A 104 3.33 -5.35 2.80
N ARG A 105 2.79 -5.82 1.67
CA ARG A 105 3.36 -5.59 0.34
C ARG A 105 2.32 -4.97 -0.58
N PHE A 106 2.71 -3.88 -1.23
CA PHE A 106 2.03 -3.35 -2.41
C PHE A 106 2.78 -3.85 -3.65
N GLN A 107 2.03 -4.27 -4.68
CA GLN A 107 2.61 -4.77 -5.93
C GLN A 107 3.04 -3.63 -6.84
#